data_AF-A0A9N9CDI8-F1
#
_entry.id   AF-A0A9N9CDI8-F1
#
_cell.length_a   1.000
_cell.length_b   1.000
_cell.length_c   1.000
_cell.angle_alpha   90.00
_cell.angle_beta   90.00
_cell.angle_gamma   90.00
#
_symmetry.space_group_name_H-M   'P 1'
#
loop_
_entity.id
_entity.type
_entity.pdbx_description
1 polymer ?
#
loop_
_entity_poly.entity_id
_entity_poly.type
_entity_poly.pdbx_seq_one_letter_code
_entity_poly.pdbx_strand_id
1 'polypeptide(L)'
;EEFDESCLVSTIGHSPCLMFWRCFSWHGLGSIVPIHSTINSEVYTKLIRRYTISAIHQLVPNGQDLLTSIKDLKIKVKAAWYSISPKCYYKLSNSIIRQVKACYSANGRPIDF
;
A
#
# COMPACT_ATOMS: atom_id res chain seq x y z
N GLU A 1 -5.75 -4.89 35.06
CA GLU A 1 -5.65 -5.58 33.76
C GLU A 1 -4.30 -6.27 33.74
N GLU A 2 -4.29 -7.58 33.99
CA GLU A 2 -3.10 -8.41 34.03
C GLU A 2 -3.02 -9.11 32.68
N PHE A 3 -1.93 -8.89 31.93
CA PHE A 3 -1.78 -9.45 30.58
C PHE A 3 -1.54 -10.96 30.69
N ASP A 4 -2.46 -11.76 30.17
CA ASP A 4 -2.34 -13.22 30.13
C ASP A 4 -1.30 -13.64 29.09
N GLU A 5 -0.16 -14.14 29.56
CA GLU A 5 0.91 -14.68 28.72
C GLU A 5 0.47 -15.89 27.89
N SER A 6 -0.65 -16.56 28.22
CA SER A 6 -1.20 -17.64 27.41
C SER A 6 -1.70 -17.17 26.03
N CYS A 7 -1.97 -15.86 25.90
CA CYS A 7 -2.31 -15.21 24.64
C CYS A 7 -1.07 -14.83 23.80
N LEU A 8 0.15 -14.96 24.36
CA LEU A 8 1.39 -14.80 23.61
C LEU A 8 1.66 -16.08 22.82
N VAL A 9 0.91 -16.23 21.73
CA VAL A 9 1.24 -17.20 20.69
C VAL A 9 2.64 -16.83 20.19
N SER A 10 3.62 -17.69 20.48
CA SER A 10 4.94 -17.61 19.88
C SER A 10 4.77 -17.46 18.38
N THR A 11 5.39 -16.45 17.76
CA THR A 11 5.39 -16.27 16.31
C THR A 11 6.16 -17.44 15.68
N ILE A 12 5.48 -18.58 15.53
CA ILE A 12 5.96 -19.78 14.85
C ILE A 12 6.43 -19.31 13.48
N GLY A 13 7.69 -19.60 13.15
CA GLY A 13 8.44 -19.03 12.04
C GLY A 13 7.61 -18.90 10.76
N HIS A 14 7.18 -17.67 10.47
CA HIS A 14 6.52 -17.37 9.22
C HIS A 14 7.48 -17.63 8.07
N SER A 15 6.98 -18.24 6.99
CA SER A 15 7.61 -18.14 5.67
C SER A 15 8.02 -16.68 5.43
N PRO A 16 9.21 -16.41 4.88
CA PRO A 16 9.69 -15.04 4.71
C PRO A 16 8.63 -14.20 3.98
N CYS A 17 8.08 -13.21 4.67
CA CYS A 17 7.05 -12.33 4.15
C CYS A 17 7.68 -11.02 3.65
N LEU A 18 7.15 -10.50 2.55
CA LEU A 18 7.57 -9.23 1.98
C LEU A 18 6.44 -8.22 2.09
N MET A 19 6.72 -7.12 2.78
CA MET A 19 5.81 -5.99 2.84
C MET A 19 6.11 -5.03 1.69
N PHE A 20 5.06 -4.42 1.13
CA PHE A 20 5.18 -3.40 0.10
C PHE A 20 4.33 -2.19 0.48
N TRP A 21 4.92 -1.01 0.37
CA TRP A 21 4.18 0.25 0.39
C TRP A 21 3.88 0.68 -1.05
N ARG A 22 2.67 1.18 -1.28
CA ARG A 22 2.20 1.67 -2.58
C ARG A 22 1.24 2.83 -2.38
N CYS A 23 1.15 3.69 -3.38
CA CYS A 23 0.10 4.71 -3.47
C CYS A 23 -0.46 4.78 -4.89
N PHE A 24 -1.71 5.22 -5.02
CA PHE A 24 -2.34 5.45 -6.32
C PHE A 24 -3.34 6.60 -6.23
N SER A 25 -3.73 7.16 -7.37
CA SER A 25 -4.79 8.15 -7.50
C SER A 25 -5.69 7.82 -8.69
N TRP A 26 -6.73 8.63 -8.89
CA TRP A 26 -7.55 8.55 -10.11
C TRP A 26 -6.75 8.79 -11.39
N HIS A 27 -5.60 9.49 -11.29
CA HIS A 27 -4.76 9.85 -12.42
C HIS A 27 -3.78 8.73 -12.78
N GLY A 28 -3.25 8.01 -11.79
CA GLY A 28 -2.26 6.98 -12.05
C GLY A 28 -1.78 6.24 -10.81
N LEU A 29 -0.90 5.26 -11.06
CA LEU A 29 -0.24 4.49 -10.02
C LEU A 29 1.04 5.20 -9.59
N GLY A 30 1.29 5.26 -8.28
CA GLY A 30 2.57 5.65 -7.72
C GLY A 30 3.56 4.49 -7.65
N SER A 31 4.77 4.79 -7.16
CA SER A 31 5.81 3.78 -6.99
C SER A 31 5.40 2.68 -6.01
N ILE A 32 5.90 1.48 -6.27
CA ILE A 32 5.81 0.34 -5.36
C ILE A 32 7.17 0.11 -4.70
N VAL A 33 7.17 0.14 -3.37
CA VAL A 33 8.41 0.15 -2.58
C VAL A 33 8.41 -1.06 -1.64
N PRO A 34 9.39 -1.97 -1.76
CA PRO A 34 9.53 -3.05 -0.79
C PRO A 34 9.97 -2.48 0.57
N ILE A 35 9.35 -2.96 1.63
CA ILE A 35 9.68 -2.60 3.01
C ILE A 35 10.38 -3.79 3.63
N HIS A 36 11.59 -3.55 4.12
CA HIS A 36 12.49 -4.58 4.62
C HIS A 36 12.43 -4.75 6.16
N SER A 37 11.61 -3.96 6.85
CA SER A 37 11.50 -3.95 8.32
C SER A 37 10.11 -3.51 8.78
N THR A 38 9.88 -3.52 10.09
CA THR A 38 8.71 -2.88 10.70
C THR A 38 8.65 -1.39 10.32
N ILE A 39 7.44 -0.91 10.00
CA ILE A 39 7.21 0.51 9.72
C ILE A 39 7.01 1.25 11.03
N ASN A 40 7.86 2.23 11.31
CA ASN A 40 7.63 3.23 12.35
C ASN A 40 7.37 4.61 11.71
N SER A 41 7.06 5.62 12.53
CA SER A 41 6.73 6.97 12.05
C SER A 41 7.86 7.61 11.24
N GLU A 42 9.12 7.38 11.61
CA GLU A 42 10.29 7.90 10.92
C GLU A 42 10.45 7.26 9.52
N VAL A 43 10.38 5.93 9.45
CA VAL A 43 10.43 5.17 8.19
C VAL A 43 9.26 5.58 7.29
N TYR A 44 8.05 5.69 7.84
CA TYR A 44 6.87 6.10 7.08
C TYR A 44 6.99 7.52 6.51
N THR A 45 7.49 8.46 7.31
CA THR A 45 7.70 9.84 6.86
C THR A 45 8.76 9.90 5.75
N LYS A 46 9.83 9.12 5.86
CA LYS A 46 10.85 8.98 4.80
C LYS A 46 10.23 8.38 3.53
N LEU A 47 9.37 7.38 3.64
CA LEU A 47 8.67 6.79 2.50
C LEU A 47 7.77 7.81 1.79
N ILE A 48 6.95 8.55 2.55
CA ILE A 48 6.06 9.58 1.96
C ILE A 48 6.90 10.65 1.26
N ARG A 49 7.90 11.21 1.93
CA ARG A 49 8.73 12.27 1.36
C ARG A 49 9.48 11.81 0.11
N ARG A 50 9.99 10.58 0.10
CA ARG A 50 10.81 10.07 -1.00
C ARG A 50 10.00 9.51 -2.17
N TYR A 51 8.81 8.97 -1.93
CA TYR A 51 8.06 8.25 -2.96
C TYR A 51 6.70 8.86 -3.25
N THR A 52 6.02 9.49 -2.29
CA THR A 52 4.74 10.17 -2.58
C THR A 52 4.99 11.51 -3.26
N ILE A 53 5.89 12.33 -2.71
CA ILE A 53 6.27 13.61 -3.34
C ILE A 53 6.87 13.33 -4.71
N SER A 54 7.81 12.38 -4.80
CA SER A 54 8.39 11.99 -6.07
C SER A 54 7.38 11.35 -7.03
N ALA A 55 6.39 10.56 -6.59
CA ALA A 55 5.35 10.06 -7.49
C ALA A 55 4.45 11.19 -8.01
N ILE A 56 4.08 12.16 -7.18
CA ILE A 56 3.35 13.36 -7.61
C ILE A 56 4.18 14.16 -8.62
N HIS A 57 5.49 14.25 -8.40
CA HIS A 57 6.42 14.87 -9.36
C HIS A 57 6.73 14.00 -10.58
N GLN A 58 6.67 12.65 -10.51
CA GLN A 58 6.95 11.70 -11.60
C GLN A 58 5.75 11.47 -12.53
N LEU A 59 4.55 11.87 -12.10
CA LEU A 59 3.42 12.12 -13.00
C LEU A 59 3.69 13.35 -13.90
N VAL A 60 4.85 14.03 -13.73
CA VAL A 60 5.61 14.85 -14.70
C VAL A 60 6.93 14.08 -15.01
N PRO A 61 7.38 13.96 -16.27
CA PRO A 61 8.25 12.86 -16.68
C PRO A 61 9.64 12.92 -16.05
N ASN A 62 10.01 11.89 -15.27
CA ASN A 62 11.30 11.17 -15.30
C ASN A 62 11.64 10.51 -13.94
N GLY A 63 12.05 9.23 -13.99
CA GLY A 63 13.19 8.75 -13.19
C GLY A 63 13.03 7.56 -12.22
N GLN A 64 13.23 6.36 -12.80
CA GLN A 64 14.01 5.16 -12.41
C GLN A 64 14.24 4.65 -10.96
N ASP A 65 14.29 3.30 -10.92
CA ASP A 65 14.40 2.29 -9.85
C ASP A 65 15.71 2.17 -9.03
N LEU A 66 15.61 1.46 -7.89
CA LEU A 66 16.71 0.74 -7.21
C LEU A 66 16.22 -0.65 -6.70
N LEU A 67 17.04 -1.71 -6.88
CA LEU A 67 16.73 -3.12 -6.57
C LEU A 67 17.85 -3.82 -5.76
N THR A 68 17.46 -4.60 -4.74
CA THR A 68 18.20 -5.80 -4.26
C THR A 68 17.23 -6.92 -3.82
N SER A 69 17.63 -8.19 -4.03
CA SER A 69 16.89 -9.48 -3.99
C SER A 69 16.04 -9.69 -2.73
N ILE A 70 14.85 -10.32 -2.66
CA ILE A 70 13.99 -11.23 -3.45
C ILE A 70 13.60 -10.72 -4.84
N LYS A 71 14.31 -11.16 -5.88
CA LYS A 71 14.15 -10.60 -7.24
C LYS A 71 12.85 -11.02 -7.91
N ASP A 72 12.52 -12.30 -7.94
CA ASP A 72 11.40 -12.80 -8.74
C ASP A 72 10.04 -12.36 -8.20
N LEU A 73 9.84 -12.38 -6.88
CA LEU A 73 8.60 -11.87 -6.29
C LEU A 73 8.49 -10.36 -6.48
N LYS A 74 9.58 -9.60 -6.30
CA LYS A 74 9.56 -8.14 -6.53
C LYS A 74 9.27 -7.82 -8.00
N ILE A 75 9.83 -8.55 -8.96
CA ILE A 75 9.57 -8.37 -10.39
C ILE A 75 8.11 -8.69 -10.70
N LYS A 76 7.58 -9.83 -10.26
CA LYS A 76 6.18 -10.21 -10.49
C LYS A 76 5.21 -9.23 -9.84
N VAL A 77 5.50 -8.79 -8.62
CA VAL A 77 4.69 -7.83 -7.88
C VAL A 77 4.73 -6.44 -8.53
N LYS A 78 5.89 -5.99 -9.03
CA LYS A 78 6.01 -4.76 -9.83
C LYS A 78 5.24 -4.87 -11.15
N ALA A 79 5.42 -5.95 -11.90
CA ALA A 79 4.72 -6.19 -13.16
C ALA A 79 3.20 -6.22 -12.96
N ALA A 80 2.72 -6.93 -11.94
CA ALA A 80 1.31 -6.97 -11.59
C ALA A 80 0.78 -5.58 -11.22
N TRP A 81 1.53 -4.79 -10.44
CA TRP A 81 1.16 -3.42 -10.09
C TRP A 81 0.98 -2.55 -11.34
N TYR A 82 1.98 -2.50 -12.21
CA TYR A 82 1.93 -1.66 -13.42
C TYR A 82 1.02 -2.20 -14.52
N SER A 83 0.58 -3.46 -14.44
CA SER A 83 -0.45 -4.01 -15.33
C SER A 83 -1.88 -3.60 -14.96
N ILE A 84 -2.10 -2.93 -13.82
CA ILE A 84 -3.44 -2.48 -13.40
C ILE A 84 -3.94 -1.43 -14.39
N SER A 85 -5.05 -1.73 -15.05
CA SER A 85 -5.68 -0.81 -16.01
C SER A 85 -6.14 0.49 -15.35
N PRO A 86 -6.04 1.63 -16.06
CA PRO A 86 -6.62 2.90 -15.62
C PRO A 86 -8.08 2.85 -15.20
N LYS A 87 -8.86 2.00 -15.85
CA LYS A 87 -10.26 1.79 -15.53
C LYS A 87 -10.47 1.29 -14.09
N CYS A 88 -9.54 0.50 -13.55
CA CYS A 88 -9.64 -0.06 -12.21
C CYS A 88 -9.51 1.01 -11.14
N TYR A 89 -8.45 1.83 -11.19
CA TYR A 89 -8.25 2.88 -10.19
C TYR A 89 -9.21 4.06 -10.38
N TYR A 90 -9.70 4.33 -11.59
CA TYR A 90 -10.79 5.28 -11.82
C TYR A 90 -12.10 4.82 -11.18
N LYS A 91 -12.48 3.55 -11.39
CA LYS A 91 -13.68 2.96 -10.77
C LYS A 91 -13.60 2.98 -9.24
N LEU A 92 -12.45 2.63 -8.67
CA LEU A 92 -12.21 2.69 -7.22
C LEU A 92 -12.34 4.12 -6.70
N SER A 93 -11.70 5.09 -7.35
CA SER A 93 -11.76 6.50 -6.95
C SER A 93 -13.19 7.04 -6.96
N ASN A 94 -13.97 6.71 -7.99
CA ASN A 94 -15.37 7.13 -8.08
C ASN A 94 -16.30 6.40 -7.10
N SER A 95 -15.91 5.20 -6.63
CA SER A 95 -16.71 4.47 -5.65
C SER A 95 -16.72 5.12 -4.27
N ILE A 96 -15.74 5.98 -3.95
CA ILE A 96 -15.62 6.68 -2.66
C ILE A 96 -16.89 7.45 -2.32
N ILE A 97 -17.50 8.14 -3.30
CA ILE A 97 -18.73 8.91 -3.07
C ILE A 97 -19.87 7.98 -2.59
N ARG A 98 -20.00 6.80 -3.21
CA ARG A 98 -21.01 5.81 -2.81
C ARG A 98 -20.73 5.25 -1.42
N GLN A 99 -19.46 4.98 -1.11
CA GLN A 99 -19.04 4.44 0.19
C GLN A 99 -19.27 5.44 1.32
N VAL A 100 -18.95 6.73 1.11
CA VAL A 100 -19.21 7.79 2.10
C VAL A 100 -20.71 7.90 2.39
N LYS A 101 -21.55 7.86 1.35
CA LYS A 101 -23.01 7.87 1.52
C LYS A 101 -23.51 6.65 2.30
N ALA A 102 -23.01 5.46 1.97
CA ALA A 102 -23.38 4.24 2.67
C ALA A 102 -22.98 4.27 4.15
N CYS A 103 -21.76 4.75 4.45
CA CYS A 103 -21.26 4.90 5.82
C CYS A 103 -22.10 5.90 6.62
N TYR A 104 -22.45 7.03 6.01
CA TYR A 104 -23.35 8.02 6.60
C TYR A 104 -24.72 7.40 6.93
N SER A 105 -25.34 6.69 5.97
CA SER A 105 -26.62 5.99 6.19
C SER A 105 -26.53 4.89 7.26
N ALA A 106 -25.35 4.28 7.43
CA ALA A 106 -25.09 3.28 8.45
C ALA A 106 -24.71 3.88 9.83
N ASN A 107 -24.74 5.22 9.98
CA ASN A 107 -24.30 5.93 11.18
C ASN A 107 -22.86 5.54 11.60
N GLY A 108 -21.97 5.40 10.63
CA GLY A 108 -20.55 5.06 10.86
C GLY A 108 -20.28 3.57 11.13
N ARG A 109 -21.28 2.69 11.03
CA ARG A 109 -21.10 1.25 11.16
C ARG A 109 -20.38 0.65 9.93
N PRO A 110 -19.82 -0.57 10.04
CA PRO A 110 -19.23 -1.26 8.90
C PRO A 110 -20.19 -1.34 7.71
N ILE A 111 -19.64 -1.11 6.52
CA ILE A 111 -20.36 -1.22 5.24
C ILE A 111 -19.64 -2.25 4.37
N ASP A 112 -20.40 -2.95 3.54
CA ASP A 112 -19.82 -3.84 2.53
C ASP A 112 -19.30 -3.03 1.34
N PHE A 113 -18.04 -3.28 0.97
CA PHE A 113 -17.30 -2.53 -0.06
C PHE A 113 -17.30 -3.23 -1.42
#